data_AF-A0A3B0SDG5-F1
#
_entry.id   AF-A0A3B0SDG5-F1
#
_cell.length_a   1.000
_cell.length_b   1.000
_cell.length_c   1.000
_cell.angle_alpha   90.00
_cell.angle_beta   90.00
_cell.angle_gamma   90.00
#
_symmetry.space_group_name_H-M   'P 1'
#
loop_
_entity.id
_entity.type
_entity.pdbx_description
1 polymer ?
#
loop_
_entity_poly.entity_id
_entity_poly.type
_entity_poly.pdbx_seq_one_letter_code
_entity_poly.pdbx_strand_id
1 'polypeptide(L)' 'MSAGTLRSVIKGTGSSLPRTRVSNAELSKKVDTTDDWIVERTGIRFRHIAEDDETTSSLATEAAQKALSVAGIDASE' A
#
# COMPACT_ATOMS: atom_id res chain seq x y z
N MET A 1 40.50 5.03 16.28
CA MET A 1 39.52 4.40 15.36
C MET A 1 38.85 5.52 14.58
N SER A 2 39.01 5.54 13.26
CA SER A 2 38.34 6.53 12.41
C SER A 2 36.86 6.14 12.35
N ALA A 3 35.99 7.02 12.85
CA ALA A 3 34.55 6.83 12.73
C ALA A 3 34.19 6.91 11.24
N GLY A 4 33.84 5.76 10.65
CA GLY A 4 33.34 5.71 9.28
C GLY A 4 32.11 6.60 9.14
N THR A 5 31.97 7.26 8.00
CA THR A 5 30.80 8.11 7.72
C THR A 5 29.51 7.27 7.75
N LEU A 6 28.60 7.60 8.66
CA LEU A 6 27.25 7.03 8.67
C LEU A 6 26.47 7.54 7.45
N ARG A 7 25.81 6.63 6.75
CA ARG A 7 24.96 6.95 5.58
C ARG A 7 23.62 6.22 5.72
N SER A 8 22.55 6.94 5.42
CA SER A 8 21.20 6.36 5.38
C SER A 8 20.94 5.73 4.02
N VAL A 9 20.29 4.56 4.04
CA VAL A 9 19.82 3.84 2.84
C VAL A 9 18.46 3.22 3.15
N ILE A 10 17.66 2.96 2.11
CA ILE A 10 16.43 2.16 2.26
C ILE A 10 16.86 0.70 2.45
N LYS A 11 16.63 0.16 3.64
CA LYS A 11 16.99 -1.22 4.00
C LYS A 11 15.96 -2.25 3.55
N GLY A 12 14.68 -1.86 3.49
CA GLY A 12 13.57 -2.70 3.05
C GLY A 12 12.30 -1.90 2.86
N THR A 13 11.36 -2.46 2.11
CA THR A 13 10.04 -1.89 1.85
C THR A 13 8.98 -2.96 2.00
N GLY A 14 7.77 -2.56 2.37
CA GLY A 14 6.63 -3.46 2.48
C GLY A 14 5.34 -2.74 2.17
N SER A 15 4.31 -3.50 1.81
CA SER A 15 3.00 -2.98 1.47
C SER A 15 1.90 -3.88 1.99
N SER A 16 0.79 -3.28 2.41
CA SER A 16 -0.48 -3.95 2.59
C SER A 16 -1.55 -3.18 1.83
N LEU A 17 -2.51 -3.90 1.26
CA LEU A 17 -3.65 -3.35 0.56
C LEU A 17 -4.91 -3.88 1.26
N PRO A 18 -5.96 -3.05 1.38
CA PRO A 18 -7.25 -3.54 1.82
C PRO A 18 -7.75 -4.74 1.03
N ARG A 19 -8.53 -5.61 1.66
CA ARG A 19 -9.01 -6.86 1.04
C ARG A 19 -9.95 -6.62 -0.15
N THR A 20 -10.75 -5.56 -0.11
CA THR A 20 -11.80 -5.35 -1.10
C THR A 20 -11.29 -4.61 -2.31
N ARG A 21 -11.16 -5.34 -3.42
CA ARG A 21 -10.77 -4.82 -4.72
C ARG A 21 -11.99 -4.47 -5.56
N VAL A 22 -12.13 -3.19 -5.93
CA VAL A 22 -13.26 -2.64 -6.67
C VAL A 22 -12.82 -2.28 -8.09
N SER A 23 -13.46 -2.91 -9.08
CA SER A 23 -13.33 -2.59 -10.51
C SER A 23 -14.01 -1.27 -10.89
N ASN A 24 -13.68 -0.72 -12.06
CA ASN A 24 -14.42 0.41 -12.60
C ASN A 24 -15.90 0.10 -12.86
N ALA A 25 -16.22 -1.12 -13.28
CA ALA A 25 -17.60 -1.56 -13.51
C ALA A 25 -18.43 -1.65 -12.22
N GLU A 26 -17.78 -1.94 -11.09
CA GLU A 26 -18.44 -1.88 -9.78
C GLU A 26 -18.56 -0.44 -9.28
N LEU A 27 -17.55 0.40 -9.52
CA LEU A 27 -17.56 1.81 -9.16
C LEU A 27 -18.66 2.59 -9.91
N SER A 28 -18.85 2.31 -11.20
CA SER A 28 -19.87 2.95 -12.04
C SER A 28 -21.32 2.65 -11.61
N LYS A 29 -21.52 1.65 -10.74
CA LYS A 29 -22.83 1.39 -10.11
C LYS A 29 -23.15 2.39 -8.99
N LYS A 30 -22.14 3.08 -8.46
CA LYS A 30 -22.25 4.01 -7.32
C LYS A 30 -22.07 5.47 -7.70
N VAL A 31 -21.40 5.73 -8.83
CA VAL A 31 -21.04 7.07 -9.32
C VAL A 31 -21.32 7.14 -10.82
N ASP A 32 -21.80 8.28 -11.30
CA ASP A 32 -22.01 8.51 -12.74
C ASP A 32 -20.66 8.63 -13.47
N THR A 33 -20.17 7.50 -13.97
CA THR A 33 -18.87 7.38 -14.64
C THR A 33 -18.83 6.08 -15.47
N THR A 34 -17.79 5.90 -16.29
CA THR A 34 -17.58 4.70 -17.12
C THR A 34 -16.15 4.19 -17.01
N ASP A 35 -15.92 2.91 -17.33
CA ASP A 35 -14.57 2.34 -17.38
C ASP A 35 -13.65 3.12 -18.34
N ASP A 36 -14.12 3.36 -19.57
CA ASP A 36 -13.37 4.09 -20.59
C ASP A 36 -12.95 5.48 -20.09
N TRP A 37 -13.88 6.24 -19.50
CA TRP A 37 -13.60 7.57 -19.00
C TRP A 37 -12.56 7.57 -17.86
N ILE A 38 -12.65 6.59 -16.94
CA ILE A 38 -11.70 6.46 -15.83
C ILE A 38 -10.31 6.09 -16.36
N VAL A 39 -10.23 5.10 -17.25
CA VAL A 39 -8.97 4.60 -17.79
C VAL A 39 -8.28 5.67 -18.64
N GLU A 40 -9.02 6.36 -19.52
CA GLU A 40 -8.46 7.40 -20.38
C GLU A 40 -7.82 8.54 -19.59
N ARG A 41 -8.44 8.94 -18.46
CA ARG A 41 -7.96 10.08 -17.67
C ARG A 41 -6.96 9.74 -16.58
N THR A 42 -7.01 8.53 -16.04
CA THR A 42 -6.24 8.16 -14.83
C THR A 42 -5.41 6.89 -14.99
N GLY A 43 -5.69 6.06 -15.99
CA GLY A 43 -5.11 4.72 -16.14
C GLY A 43 -5.60 3.70 -15.10
N ILE A 44 -6.48 4.08 -14.16
CA ILE A 44 -6.90 3.19 -13.08
C ILE A 44 -7.94 2.18 -13.58
N ARG A 45 -7.70 0.89 -13.32
CA ARG A 45 -8.65 -0.20 -13.62
C ARG A 45 -9.34 -0.77 -12.37
N PHE A 46 -8.64 -0.73 -11.24
CA PHE A 46 -9.12 -1.22 -9.96
C PHE A 46 -8.56 -0.35 -8.84
N ARG A 47 -9.28 -0.29 -7.70
CA ARG A 47 -8.74 0.21 -6.43
C ARG A 47 -9.07 -0.75 -5.29
N HIS A 48 -8.39 -0.59 -4.18
CA HIS A 48 -8.70 -1.28 -2.94
C HIS A 48 -9.41 -0.32 -1.98
N ILE A 49 -10.45 -0.79 -1.31
CA ILE A 49 -11.24 -0.04 -0.31
C ILE A 49 -11.19 -0.84 0.99
N ALA A 50 -10.92 -0.15 2.10
CA ALA A 50 -10.94 -0.74 3.43
C ALA A 50 -12.35 -1.10 3.86
N GLU A 51 -12.47 -2.29 4.44
CA GLU A 51 -13.64 -2.69 5.21
C GLU A 51 -13.56 -2.11 6.64
N ASP A 52 -14.65 -2.21 7.40
CA ASP A 52 -14.78 -1.63 8.74
C ASP A 52 -13.72 -2.15 9.74
N ASP A 53 -13.17 -3.35 9.49
CA ASP A 53 -12.11 -3.97 10.31
C ASP A 53 -10.68 -3.62 9.86
N GLU A 54 -10.51 -2.93 8.73
CA GLU A 54 -9.22 -2.57 8.15
C GLU A 54 -8.87 -1.09 8.41
N THR A 55 -8.24 -0.84 9.55
CA THR A 55 -7.81 0.52 9.92
C THR A 55 -6.45 0.88 9.31
N THR A 56 -6.16 2.18 9.23
CA THR A 56 -4.83 2.69 8.85
C THR A 56 -3.70 2.06 9.67
N SER A 57 -3.91 1.88 10.98
CA SER A 57 -2.89 1.26 11.85
C SER A 57 -2.70 -0.23 11.52
N SER A 58 -3.78 -0.98 11.31
CA SER A 58 -3.66 -2.41 10.96
C SER A 58 -2.90 -2.65 9.65
N LEU A 59 -3.23 -1.90 8.59
CA LEU A 59 -2.57 -1.98 7.28
C LEU A 59 -1.11 -1.50 7.36
N ALA A 60 -0.85 -0.43 8.12
CA ALA A 60 0.51 0.07 8.34
C ALA A 60 1.37 -0.93 9.13
N THR A 61 0.81 -1.57 10.16
CA THR A 61 1.49 -2.62 10.92
C THR A 61 1.87 -3.79 10.02
N GLU A 62 0.96 -4.26 9.16
CA GLU A 62 1.27 -5.35 8.23
C GLU A 62 2.34 -4.93 7.19
N ALA A 63 2.24 -3.73 6.64
CA ALA A 63 3.24 -3.19 5.71
C ALA A 63 4.62 -3.06 6.38
N ALA A 64 4.67 -2.60 7.63
CA ALA A 64 5.90 -2.46 8.42
C ALA A 64 6.52 -3.82 8.74
N GLN A 65 5.73 -4.82 9.14
CA GLN A 65 6.21 -6.18 9.37
C GLN A 65 6.86 -6.77 8.11
N LYS A 66 6.26 -6.56 6.93
CA LYS A 66 6.85 -6.96 5.65
C LYS A 66 8.14 -6.20 5.35
N ALA A 67 8.19 -4.90 5.63
CA ALA A 67 9.38 -4.08 5.42
C ALA A 67 10.55 -4.53 6.32
N LEU A 68 10.29 -4.81 7.60
CA LEU A 68 11.27 -5.36 8.55
C LEU A 68 11.80 -6.72 8.11
N SER A 69 10.89 -7.60 7.66
CA SER A 69 11.26 -8.91 7.11
C SER A 69 12.18 -8.79 5.88
N VAL A 70 11.86 -7.89 4.94
CA VAL A 70 12.72 -7.60 3.77
C VAL A 70 14.06 -6.98 4.20
N ALA A 71 14.06 -6.12 5.22
CA ALA A 71 15.28 -5.50 5.73
C ALA A 71 16.17 -6.47 6.52
N GLY A 72 15.62 -7.59 6.97
CA GLY A 72 16.28 -8.55 7.87
C GLY A 72 16.55 -7.96 9.27
N ILE A 73 15.64 -7.11 9.77
CA ILE A 73 15.77 -6.39 11.04
C ILE A 73 14.61 -6.79 11.97
N ASP A 74 14.87 -6.91 13.27
CA ASP A 74 13.85 -7.19 14.28
C ASP A 74 13.06 -5.93 14.65
N ALA A 75 11.82 -6.09 15.14
CA ALA A 75 11.00 -4.96 15.57
C ALA A 75 11.55 -4.22 16.80
N SER A 76 12.47 -4.83 17.56
CA SER A 76 13.10 -4.22 18.74
C SER A 76 14.33 -3.37 18.44
N GLU A 77 14.84 -3.36 17.20
CA GLU A 77 15.98 -2.51 16.78
C GLU A 77 15.61 -1.02 16.63
#